data_AF-A0A499V2F3-F1
#
_entry.id   AF-A0A499V2F3-F1
#
_cell.length_a   1.000
_cell.length_b   1.000
_cell.length_c   1.000
_cell.angle_alpha   90.00
_cell.angle_beta   90.00
_cell.angle_gamma   90.00
#
_symmetry.space_group_name_H-M   'P 1'
#
loop_
_entity.id
_entity.type
_entity.pdbx_description
1 polymer ?
#
loop_
_entity_poly.entity_id
_entity_poly.type
_entity_poly.pdbx_seq_one_letter_code
_entity_poly.pdbx_strand_id
1 'polypeptide(L)'
;MEQTGPFVVHTAADSYTRDLRDPALVPMLGVDDSRLAALASLMGAPARRKDPDVSGALVVAPAGSAATAVGRALADRFGGSFVTLSTGGLGRILDARLEATQVVFVALHDEIDLDMVTESLEVVSAYRHDGRHATIGFVIGPDLPELSWLLAKGLSCHLRKPPERSRLTVVPWLRQQAAASGIPASDGADAAPEWVIGDRASRAVLEPMLSEQYTGLVSFASAGREHALILSDTVICGDHAGHRAPSAQGAAAPSCAFSDRCFRDGVRARDVIKAARVQADIVFANSCMAWRPGTGLVAAEYQLAGAFQYGIPAAYIGAVHQMLPNLTINDLVGTAVAAGTDAGRTCAAVNDHLRDSGRELPYFAVLGLPWVTAGGGSEPRPPPTPGPASTRTRASAT
;
A
#
# COMPACT_ATOMS: atom_id res chain seq x y z
N MET A 1 10.77 20.69 19.24
CA MET A 1 11.27 20.22 17.94
C MET A 1 12.36 19.22 18.26
N GLU A 2 12.15 17.97 17.89
CA GLU A 2 13.11 16.89 18.07
C GLU A 2 13.45 16.37 16.68
N GLN A 3 14.75 16.23 16.39
CA GLN A 3 15.25 15.84 15.07
C GLN A 3 15.98 14.51 15.20
N THR A 4 15.49 13.49 14.49
CA THR A 4 16.13 12.19 14.38
C THR A 4 16.48 11.96 12.92
N GLY A 5 17.68 12.33 12.50
CA GLY A 5 18.08 12.30 11.09
C GLY A 5 17.22 13.26 10.23
N PRO A 6 16.61 12.80 9.12
CA PRO A 6 15.78 13.65 8.24
C PRO A 6 14.38 13.95 8.82
N PHE A 7 14.01 13.29 9.92
CA PHE A 7 12.69 13.41 10.52
C PHE A 7 12.61 14.58 11.48
N VAL A 8 11.56 15.40 11.35
CA VAL A 8 11.29 16.55 12.23
C VAL A 8 9.86 16.45 12.76
N VAL A 9 9.70 16.42 14.08
CA VAL A 9 8.37 16.35 14.71
C VAL A 9 7.91 17.73 15.17
N HIS A 10 6.71 18.11 14.73
CA HIS A 10 6.05 19.36 15.06
C HIS A 10 4.79 19.12 15.88
N THR A 11 4.46 20.08 16.75
CA THR A 11 3.19 20.14 17.48
C THR A 11 2.22 21.16 16.87
N ALA A 12 2.70 22.04 15.97
CA ALA A 12 1.91 23.11 15.36
C ALA A 12 1.89 22.98 13.83
N ALA A 13 0.70 23.13 13.23
CA ALA A 13 0.47 22.95 11.80
C ALA A 13 1.26 23.94 10.92
N ASP A 14 1.45 25.18 11.36
CA ASP A 14 2.20 26.19 10.58
C ASP A 14 3.67 25.83 10.43
N SER A 15 4.28 25.27 11.48
CA SER A 15 5.68 24.82 11.41
C SER A 15 5.79 23.56 10.55
N TYR A 16 4.86 22.62 10.71
CA TYR A 16 4.78 21.42 9.88
C TYR A 16 4.67 21.76 8.38
N THR A 17 3.74 22.64 8.00
CA THR A 17 3.53 22.99 6.58
C THR A 17 4.69 23.81 6.01
N ARG A 18 5.39 24.62 6.82
CA ARG A 18 6.62 25.30 6.39
C ARG A 18 7.68 24.28 5.99
N ASP A 19 7.97 23.33 6.89
CA ASP A 19 9.04 22.35 6.70
C ASP A 19 8.65 21.29 5.66
N LEU A 20 7.34 21.09 5.40
CA LEU A 20 6.87 20.18 4.33
C LEU A 20 7.34 20.62 2.95
N ARG A 21 7.59 21.92 2.76
CA ARG A 21 8.12 22.47 1.50
C ARG A 21 9.59 22.14 1.27
N ASP A 22 10.33 21.80 2.33
CA ASP A 22 11.77 21.53 2.23
C ASP A 22 12.01 20.07 1.79
N PRO A 23 12.55 19.82 0.58
CA PRO A 23 12.81 18.47 0.10
C PRO A 23 13.80 17.69 0.96
N ALA A 24 14.65 18.36 1.76
CA ALA A 24 15.61 17.71 2.65
C ALA A 24 15.00 17.16 3.94
N LEU A 25 13.77 17.57 4.27
CA LEU A 25 13.09 17.20 5.51
C LEU A 25 11.94 16.22 5.26
N VAL A 26 11.67 15.41 6.28
CA VAL A 26 10.46 14.59 6.41
C VAL A 26 9.72 15.02 7.68
N PRO A 27 8.89 16.08 7.61
CA PRO A 27 8.20 16.59 8.77
C PRO A 27 6.98 15.73 9.12
N MET A 28 6.64 15.71 10.41
CA MET A 28 5.50 14.99 10.98
C MET A 28 4.77 15.88 11.97
N LEU A 29 3.45 15.74 12.07
CA LEU A 29 2.61 16.49 13.01
C LEU A 29 2.06 15.55 14.08
N GLY A 30 2.36 15.80 15.35
CA GLY A 30 1.74 15.10 16.48
C GLY A 30 2.04 13.59 16.59
N VAL A 31 3.14 13.12 15.97
CA VAL A 31 3.52 11.70 15.98
C VAL A 31 4.22 11.32 17.29
N ASP A 32 3.89 10.14 17.84
CA ASP A 32 4.55 9.59 19.02
C ASP A 32 5.92 8.95 18.72
N ASP A 33 6.76 8.87 19.75
CA ASP A 33 8.14 8.35 19.64
C ASP A 33 8.21 6.90 19.16
N SER A 34 7.18 6.09 19.46
CA SER A 34 7.18 4.66 19.12
C SER A 34 6.99 4.43 17.62
N ARG A 35 6.10 5.21 16.98
CA ARG A 35 5.91 5.18 15.53
C ARG A 35 7.13 5.74 14.81
N LEU A 36 7.70 6.84 15.31
CA LEU A 36 8.92 7.41 14.76
C LEU A 36 10.07 6.39 14.84
N ALA A 37 10.28 5.75 15.98
CA ALA A 37 11.31 4.72 16.15
C ALA A 37 11.11 3.54 15.18
N ALA A 38 9.87 3.10 14.98
CA ALA A 38 9.54 2.04 14.04
C ALA A 38 9.91 2.42 12.58
N LEU A 39 9.54 3.63 12.13
CA LEU A 39 9.93 4.11 10.80
C LEU A 39 11.45 4.32 10.68
N ALA A 40 12.08 4.90 11.70
CA ALA A 40 13.52 5.13 11.74
C ALA A 40 14.32 3.82 11.68
N SER A 41 13.80 2.71 12.23
CA SER A 41 14.42 1.38 12.17
C SER A 41 14.55 0.80 10.75
N LEU A 42 13.76 1.33 9.80
CA LEU A 42 13.84 0.99 8.38
C LEU A 42 14.82 1.88 7.62
N MET A 43 15.33 2.95 8.22
CA MET A 43 16.32 3.81 7.58
C MET A 43 17.69 3.13 7.58
N GLY A 44 18.50 3.42 6.57
CA GLY A 44 19.87 2.92 6.49
C GLY A 44 20.66 3.70 5.46
N ALA A 45 21.90 3.27 5.17
CA ALA A 45 22.65 3.81 4.05
C ALA A 45 21.80 3.64 2.78
N PRO A 46 21.38 4.74 2.12
CA PRO A 46 20.45 4.66 1.01
C PRO A 46 21.12 3.86 -0.10
N ALA A 47 20.62 2.66 -0.34
CA ALA A 47 21.06 1.88 -1.48
C ALA A 47 20.39 2.47 -2.71
N ARG A 48 21.01 3.51 -3.30
CA ARG A 48 20.76 4.04 -4.65
C ARG A 48 19.29 3.96 -5.11
N ARG A 49 18.32 4.28 -4.26
CA ARG A 49 16.93 4.46 -4.70
C ARG A 49 16.92 5.80 -5.42
N LYS A 50 16.53 5.80 -6.69
CA LYS A 50 16.40 7.05 -7.45
C LYS A 50 15.30 7.88 -6.80
N ASP A 51 15.58 9.15 -6.53
CA ASP A 51 14.53 10.06 -6.10
C ASP A 51 13.41 10.06 -7.15
N PRO A 52 12.15 9.95 -6.72
CA PRO A 52 11.04 9.92 -7.65
C PRO A 52 10.99 11.28 -8.37
N ASP A 53 11.00 11.26 -9.70
CA ASP A 53 10.75 12.47 -10.49
C ASP A 53 9.24 12.76 -10.45
N VAL A 54 8.89 13.69 -9.57
CA VAL A 54 7.51 14.11 -9.29
C VAL A 54 7.33 15.60 -9.59
N SER A 55 8.26 16.16 -10.36
CA SER A 55 8.19 17.55 -10.78
C SER A 55 6.87 17.81 -11.51
N GLY A 56 6.16 18.87 -11.12
CA GLY A 56 4.88 19.20 -11.73
C GLY A 56 3.68 18.37 -11.24
N ALA A 57 3.79 17.66 -10.10
CA ALA A 57 2.66 16.93 -9.53
C ALA A 57 1.43 17.84 -9.29
N LEU A 58 0.23 17.33 -9.60
CA LEU A 58 -1.03 17.98 -9.30
C LEU A 58 -1.55 17.50 -7.94
N VAL A 59 -1.58 18.41 -6.96
CA VAL A 59 -2.16 18.15 -5.65
C VAL A 59 -3.58 18.69 -5.61
N VAL A 60 -4.53 17.82 -5.28
CA VAL A 60 -5.96 18.09 -5.24
C VAL A 60 -6.45 17.96 -3.80
N ALA A 61 -7.25 18.91 -3.33
CA ALA A 61 -7.97 18.78 -2.07
C ALA A 61 -9.47 19.08 -2.28
N PRO A 62 -10.38 18.48 -1.48
CA PRO A 62 -11.77 18.89 -1.48
C PRO A 62 -11.93 20.38 -1.20
N ALA A 63 -12.91 21.03 -1.82
CA ALA A 63 -13.21 22.44 -1.56
C ALA A 63 -13.57 22.66 -0.08
N GLY A 64 -12.88 23.58 0.58
CA GLY A 64 -13.06 23.84 2.02
C GLY A 64 -12.33 22.87 2.94
N SER A 65 -11.53 21.95 2.40
CA SER A 65 -10.77 20.96 3.18
C SER A 65 -9.84 21.59 4.22
N ALA A 66 -9.83 21.04 5.43
CA ALA A 66 -8.85 21.36 6.47
C ALA A 66 -7.42 21.01 6.05
N ALA A 67 -7.25 20.10 5.09
CA ALA A 67 -5.95 19.72 4.54
C ALA A 67 -5.42 20.69 3.45
N THR A 68 -6.15 21.77 3.13
CA THR A 68 -5.76 22.75 2.09
C THR A 68 -4.33 23.28 2.26
N ALA A 69 -3.93 23.66 3.48
CA ALA A 69 -2.58 24.18 3.74
C ALA A 69 -1.49 23.11 3.51
N VAL A 70 -1.80 21.85 3.85
CA VAL A 70 -0.92 20.70 3.61
C VAL A 70 -0.79 20.44 2.11
N GLY A 71 -1.90 20.43 1.37
CA GLY A 71 -1.91 20.23 -0.07
C GLY A 71 -1.11 21.30 -0.83
N ARG A 72 -1.21 22.57 -0.42
CA ARG A 72 -0.39 23.66 -0.99
C ARG A 72 1.10 23.46 -0.72
N ALA A 73 1.47 23.18 0.52
CA ALA A 73 2.87 22.94 0.88
C ALA A 73 3.45 21.73 0.14
N LEU A 74 2.66 20.68 -0.06
CA LEU A 74 3.05 19.50 -0.85
C LEU A 74 3.24 19.84 -2.33
N ALA A 75 2.37 20.65 -2.93
CA ALA A 75 2.54 21.11 -4.30
C ALA A 75 3.81 21.97 -4.45
N ASP A 76 4.04 22.90 -3.52
CA ASP A 76 5.23 23.75 -3.48
C ASP A 76 6.51 22.90 -3.42
N ARG A 77 6.53 21.84 -2.58
CA ARG A 77 7.66 20.91 -2.43
C ARG A 77 8.10 20.31 -3.76
N PHE A 78 7.15 20.04 -4.66
CA PHE A 78 7.40 19.36 -5.93
C PHE A 78 7.39 20.30 -7.14
N GLY A 79 7.36 21.61 -6.92
CA GLY A 79 7.21 22.60 -8.00
C GLY A 79 5.95 22.36 -8.83
N GLY A 80 4.89 21.84 -8.20
CA GLY A 80 3.65 21.40 -8.82
C GLY A 80 2.53 22.44 -8.76
N SER A 81 1.30 21.97 -9.00
CA SER A 81 0.09 22.78 -8.91
C SER A 81 -0.79 22.30 -7.78
N PHE A 82 -1.41 23.24 -7.05
CA PHE A 82 -2.46 22.95 -6.09
C PHE A 82 -3.81 23.43 -6.60
N VAL A 83 -4.83 22.58 -6.49
CA VAL A 83 -6.22 22.91 -6.84
C VAL A 83 -7.16 22.39 -5.77
N THR A 84 -8.27 23.11 -5.59
CA THR A 84 -9.41 22.61 -4.82
C THR A 84 -10.49 22.12 -5.75
N LEU A 85 -11.11 21.00 -5.41
CA LEU A 85 -12.13 20.35 -6.22
C LEU A 85 -13.44 20.23 -5.42
N SER A 86 -14.54 20.72 -5.98
CA SER A 86 -15.88 20.28 -5.59
C SER A 86 -16.20 18.96 -6.27
N THR A 87 -17.15 18.15 -5.75
CA THR A 87 -17.61 16.93 -6.42
C THR A 87 -17.86 17.18 -7.91
N GLY A 88 -17.32 16.31 -8.77
CA GLY A 88 -17.30 16.55 -10.21
C GLY A 88 -16.29 17.61 -10.65
N GLY A 89 -15.35 17.24 -11.52
CA GLY A 89 -14.51 18.23 -12.22
C GLY A 89 -13.03 17.95 -12.35
N LEU A 90 -12.55 16.80 -11.86
CA LEU A 90 -11.15 16.41 -12.07
C LEU A 90 -10.79 16.40 -13.56
N GLY A 91 -11.69 15.94 -14.43
CA GLY A 91 -11.48 15.95 -15.88
C GLY A 91 -11.18 17.35 -16.41
N ARG A 92 -12.00 18.35 -16.08
CA ARG A 92 -11.75 19.74 -16.51
C ARG A 92 -10.41 20.29 -16.03
N ILE A 93 -9.96 19.87 -14.85
CA ILE A 93 -8.66 20.28 -14.30
C ILE A 93 -7.53 19.63 -15.09
N LEU A 94 -7.61 18.33 -15.38
CA LEU A 94 -6.59 17.61 -16.14
C LEU A 94 -6.54 18.06 -17.61
N ASP A 95 -7.66 18.48 -18.20
CA ASP A 95 -7.69 19.11 -19.53
C ASP A 95 -6.92 20.44 -19.54
N ALA A 96 -6.99 21.20 -18.45
CA ALA A 96 -6.28 22.46 -18.28
C ALA A 96 -4.82 22.30 -17.80
N ARG A 97 -4.39 21.05 -17.51
CA ARG A 97 -3.09 20.68 -16.93
C ARG A 97 -2.56 19.43 -17.61
N LEU A 98 -2.36 19.51 -18.92
CA LEU A 98 -1.99 18.39 -19.79
C LEU A 98 -0.67 17.70 -19.37
N GLU A 99 0.19 18.43 -18.66
CA GLU A 99 1.50 18.01 -18.18
C GLU A 99 1.46 17.16 -16.89
N ALA A 100 0.32 17.11 -16.18
CA ALA A 100 0.24 16.41 -14.90
C ALA A 100 0.29 14.88 -15.07
N THR A 101 1.43 14.28 -14.71
CA THR A 101 1.64 12.81 -14.74
C THR A 101 1.34 12.14 -13.40
N GLN A 102 1.29 12.92 -12.32
CA GLN A 102 1.08 12.46 -10.95
C GLN A 102 -0.01 13.32 -10.31
N VAL A 103 -1.11 12.69 -9.90
CA VAL A 103 -2.22 13.30 -9.19
C VAL A 103 -2.24 12.79 -7.76
N VAL A 104 -2.28 13.70 -6.79
CA VAL A 104 -2.35 13.35 -5.36
C VAL A 104 -3.56 14.02 -4.75
N PHE A 105 -4.52 13.21 -4.29
CA PHE A 105 -5.58 13.69 -3.43
C PHE A 105 -5.08 13.80 -2.00
N VAL A 106 -5.34 14.93 -1.35
CA VAL A 106 -5.05 15.17 0.06
C VAL A 106 -6.36 15.61 0.72
N ALA A 107 -6.88 14.79 1.63
CA ALA A 107 -8.20 15.00 2.23
C ALA A 107 -8.30 14.36 3.62
N LEU A 108 -9.24 14.83 4.44
CA LEU A 108 -9.66 14.09 5.62
C LEU A 108 -10.74 13.04 5.27
N HIS A 109 -10.89 12.02 6.12
CA HIS A 109 -11.80 10.89 5.93
C HIS A 109 -13.26 11.29 5.71
N ASP A 110 -13.71 12.39 6.29
CA ASP A 110 -15.07 12.94 6.18
C ASP A 110 -15.24 13.93 5.01
N GLU A 111 -14.15 14.28 4.32
CA GLU A 111 -14.14 15.22 3.19
C GLU A 111 -14.16 14.52 1.82
N ILE A 112 -14.00 13.20 1.80
CA ILE A 112 -13.97 12.40 0.58
C ILE A 112 -14.80 11.13 0.74
N ASP A 113 -15.66 10.86 -0.25
CA ASP A 113 -16.48 9.67 -0.31
C ASP A 113 -16.01 8.71 -1.40
N LEU A 114 -16.66 7.54 -1.47
CA LEU A 114 -16.31 6.52 -2.45
C LEU A 114 -16.61 6.99 -3.88
N ASP A 115 -17.67 7.77 -4.09
CA ASP A 115 -18.08 8.24 -5.41
C ASP A 115 -17.02 9.18 -6.01
N MET A 116 -16.49 10.10 -5.20
CA MET A 116 -15.38 10.98 -5.61
C MET A 116 -14.13 10.20 -5.97
N VAL A 117 -13.82 9.13 -5.23
CA VAL A 117 -12.67 8.25 -5.52
C VAL A 117 -12.89 7.53 -6.85
N THR A 118 -14.05 6.89 -7.04
CA THR A 118 -14.34 6.12 -8.25
C THR A 118 -14.40 7.02 -9.48
N GLU A 119 -15.03 8.19 -9.40
CA GLU A 119 -15.04 9.18 -10.48
C GLU A 119 -13.61 9.62 -10.83
N SER A 120 -12.78 9.88 -9.82
CA SER A 120 -11.38 10.30 -10.04
C SER A 120 -10.56 9.21 -10.71
N LEU A 121 -10.75 7.95 -10.32
CA LEU A 121 -10.10 6.80 -10.96
C LEU A 121 -10.57 6.64 -12.41
N GLU A 122 -11.87 6.80 -12.70
CA GLU A 122 -12.43 6.73 -14.05
C GLU A 122 -11.84 7.80 -14.96
N VAL A 123 -11.82 9.06 -14.50
CA VAL A 123 -11.25 10.19 -15.25
C VAL A 123 -9.78 9.93 -15.57
N VAL A 124 -8.95 9.61 -14.55
CA VAL A 124 -7.51 9.36 -14.76
C VAL A 124 -7.32 8.18 -15.70
N SER A 125 -8.17 7.17 -15.61
CA SER A 125 -8.07 6.02 -16.46
C SER A 125 -8.48 6.27 -17.91
N ALA A 126 -9.48 7.11 -18.16
CA ALA A 126 -9.86 7.54 -19.50
C ALA A 126 -8.71 8.32 -20.17
N TYR A 127 -8.07 9.23 -19.43
CA TYR A 127 -6.92 9.99 -19.92
C TYR A 127 -5.75 9.10 -20.34
N ARG A 128 -5.56 7.98 -19.64
CA ARG A 128 -4.53 7.01 -20.00
C ARG A 128 -4.84 6.26 -21.28
N HIS A 129 -6.11 5.95 -21.51
CA HIS A 129 -6.54 5.33 -22.76
C HIS A 129 -6.29 6.26 -23.97
N ASP A 130 -6.38 7.58 -23.76
CA ASP A 130 -6.04 8.60 -24.76
C ASP A 130 -4.52 8.82 -24.93
N GLY A 131 -3.69 7.94 -24.37
CA GLY A 131 -2.23 7.96 -24.52
C GLY A 131 -1.49 8.84 -23.51
N ARG A 132 -2.17 9.37 -22.48
CA ARG A 132 -1.50 10.12 -21.41
C ARG A 132 -0.99 9.19 -20.30
N HIS A 133 -0.02 9.63 -19.51
CA HIS A 133 0.58 8.82 -18.45
C HIS A 133 0.30 9.42 -17.06
N ALA A 134 -0.98 9.67 -16.76
CA ALA A 134 -1.40 10.14 -15.44
C ALA A 134 -1.56 8.97 -14.46
N THR A 135 -1.11 9.11 -13.23
CA THR A 135 -1.38 8.18 -12.13
C THR A 135 -1.96 8.93 -10.95
N ILE A 136 -2.64 8.22 -10.04
CA ILE A 136 -3.35 8.84 -8.92
C ILE A 136 -3.08 8.09 -7.62
N GLY A 137 -2.87 8.85 -6.55
CA GLY A 137 -2.83 8.35 -5.17
C GLY A 137 -3.66 9.22 -4.25
N PHE A 138 -4.15 8.59 -3.18
CA PHE A 138 -5.02 9.21 -2.19
C PHE A 138 -4.32 9.22 -0.84
N VAL A 139 -3.97 10.41 -0.34
CA VAL A 139 -3.43 10.62 0.99
C VAL A 139 -4.57 11.09 1.88
N ILE A 140 -5.21 10.14 2.56
CA ILE A 140 -6.42 10.39 3.34
C ILE A 140 -6.18 9.93 4.79
N GLY A 141 -6.51 10.79 5.77
CA GLY A 141 -6.44 10.47 7.19
C GLY A 141 -7.65 11.00 7.98
N PRO A 142 -7.93 10.49 9.20
CA PRO A 142 -9.02 10.99 10.04
C PRO A 142 -8.77 12.41 10.55
N ASP A 143 -7.51 12.82 10.62
CA ASP A 143 -7.07 14.14 11.06
C ASP A 143 -5.72 14.52 10.41
N LEU A 144 -5.25 15.75 10.69
CA LEU A 144 -3.98 16.23 10.14
C LEU A 144 -2.75 15.46 10.64
N PRO A 145 -2.64 15.06 11.93
CA PRO A 145 -1.58 14.16 12.39
C PRO A 145 -1.47 12.86 11.59
N GLU A 146 -2.57 12.13 11.43
CA GLU A 146 -2.56 10.84 10.74
C GLU A 146 -2.38 10.99 9.21
N LEU A 147 -2.88 12.08 8.63
CA LEU A 147 -2.56 12.45 7.25
C LEU A 147 -1.06 12.74 7.08
N SER A 148 -0.45 13.48 8.03
CA SER A 148 0.98 13.78 8.03
C SER A 148 1.83 12.51 8.16
N TRP A 149 1.37 11.53 8.93
CA TRP A 149 2.00 10.23 9.05
C TRP A 149 2.04 9.49 7.71
N LEU A 150 0.92 9.47 6.98
CA LEU A 150 0.87 8.85 5.66
C LEU A 150 1.83 9.53 4.66
N LEU A 151 1.91 10.87 4.68
CA LEU A 151 2.88 11.63 3.88
C LEU A 151 4.31 11.28 4.26
N ALA A 152 4.65 11.28 5.55
CA ALA A 152 6.00 11.02 6.04
C ALA A 152 6.51 9.64 5.59
N LYS A 153 5.65 8.61 5.63
CA LYS A 153 6.01 7.26 5.16
C LYS A 153 6.33 7.24 3.66
N GLY A 154 5.53 7.92 2.85
CA GLY A 154 5.75 8.02 1.40
C GLY A 154 7.01 8.83 1.07
N LEU A 155 7.18 9.99 1.70
CA LEU A 155 8.32 10.90 1.50
C LEU A 155 9.64 10.26 1.92
N SER A 156 9.67 9.48 3.00
CA SER A 156 10.89 8.79 3.48
C SER A 156 11.17 7.45 2.80
N CYS A 157 10.31 6.97 1.89
CA CYS A 157 10.45 5.63 1.31
C CYS A 157 11.78 5.44 0.54
N HIS A 158 12.28 6.49 -0.12
CA HIS A 158 13.56 6.46 -0.84
C HIS A 158 14.78 6.37 0.11
N LEU A 159 14.61 6.72 1.39
CA LEU A 159 15.66 6.68 2.43
C LEU A 159 15.75 5.33 3.16
N ARG A 160 14.81 4.41 2.88
CA ARG A 160 14.79 3.09 3.51
C ARG A 160 15.96 2.23 3.02
N LYS A 161 16.48 1.38 3.91
CA LYS A 161 17.51 0.37 3.59
C LYS A 161 17.01 -0.57 2.46
N PRO A 162 17.87 -1.35 1.79
CA PRO A 162 17.39 -2.46 0.97
C PRO A 162 16.48 -3.39 1.78
N PRO A 163 15.33 -3.83 1.24
CA PRO A 163 14.56 -4.84 1.94
C PRO A 163 15.29 -6.18 1.91
N GLU A 164 15.06 -6.97 2.94
CA GLU A 164 15.60 -8.33 3.08
C GLU A 164 14.98 -9.28 2.06
N ARG A 165 13.77 -8.96 1.60
CA ARG A 165 13.04 -9.66 0.55
C ARG A 165 12.46 -8.66 -0.45
N SER A 166 12.65 -8.89 -1.74
CA SER A 166 12.05 -8.08 -2.81
C SER A 166 10.53 -8.15 -2.81
N ARG A 167 9.95 -9.37 -2.81
CA ARG A 167 8.50 -9.60 -2.80
C ARG A 167 8.09 -10.80 -1.96
N LEU A 168 6.90 -10.71 -1.38
CA LEU A 168 6.19 -11.79 -0.69
C LEU A 168 4.74 -11.81 -1.17
N THR A 169 4.31 -12.92 -1.78
CA THR A 169 2.94 -13.16 -2.20
C THR A 169 2.31 -14.25 -1.36
N VAL A 170 1.19 -13.96 -0.70
CA VAL A 170 0.47 -14.92 0.16
C VAL A 170 -0.85 -15.30 -0.49
N VAL A 171 -1.08 -16.62 -0.61
CA VAL A 171 -2.27 -17.20 -1.25
C VAL A 171 -2.84 -18.33 -0.38
N PRO A 172 -3.79 -18.05 0.51
CA PRO A 172 -4.11 -18.96 1.59
C PRO A 172 -5.10 -20.08 1.25
N TRP A 173 -5.85 -20.05 0.13
CA TRP A 173 -6.89 -21.06 -0.19
C TRP A 173 -6.75 -21.84 -1.51
N LEU A 174 -5.66 -21.65 -2.28
CA LEU A 174 -5.64 -22.12 -3.69
C LEU A 174 -4.53 -23.10 -4.03
N ARG A 175 -4.54 -24.30 -3.44
CA ARG A 175 -3.74 -25.41 -4.03
C ARG A 175 -4.21 -25.73 -5.47
N GLN A 176 -5.52 -25.77 -5.70
CA GLN A 176 -6.09 -26.19 -6.99
C GLN A 176 -6.08 -25.09 -8.07
N GLN A 177 -6.34 -23.80 -7.76
CA GLN A 177 -6.21 -22.74 -8.79
C GLN A 177 -4.75 -22.34 -9.06
N ALA A 178 -3.83 -22.42 -8.09
CA ALA A 178 -2.41 -22.18 -8.38
C ALA A 178 -1.92 -23.13 -9.48
N ALA A 179 -2.27 -24.42 -9.37
CA ALA A 179 -1.97 -25.42 -10.40
C ALA A 179 -2.61 -25.11 -11.77
N ALA A 180 -3.82 -24.53 -11.80
CA ALA A 180 -4.50 -24.16 -13.04
C ALA A 180 -3.97 -22.85 -13.68
N SER A 181 -3.40 -21.94 -12.89
CA SER A 181 -2.83 -20.66 -13.34
C SER A 181 -1.38 -20.77 -13.83
N GLY A 182 -0.80 -21.98 -13.87
CA GLY A 182 0.62 -22.17 -14.23
C GLY A 182 1.61 -21.63 -13.19
N ILE A 183 1.11 -21.19 -12.03
CA ILE A 183 1.93 -20.75 -10.89
C ILE A 183 2.32 -22.02 -10.14
N PRO A 184 3.62 -22.29 -9.90
CA PRO A 184 4.03 -23.54 -9.30
C PRO A 184 3.38 -23.73 -7.92
N ALA A 185 2.43 -24.65 -7.83
CA ALA A 185 1.87 -25.19 -6.59
C ALA A 185 2.97 -25.99 -5.89
N SER A 186 3.97 -25.30 -5.36
CA SER A 186 5.18 -25.96 -4.88
C SER A 186 5.11 -26.08 -3.36
N ASP A 187 4.59 -27.22 -2.93
CA ASP A 187 4.74 -27.76 -1.57
C ASP A 187 6.17 -28.33 -1.33
N GLY A 188 7.18 -27.89 -2.10
CA GLY A 188 8.56 -28.40 -2.07
C GLY A 188 9.63 -27.30 -2.10
N ALA A 189 10.89 -27.71 -1.88
CA ALA A 189 12.09 -26.85 -1.82
C ALA A 189 12.37 -26.00 -3.09
N ASP A 190 11.61 -26.22 -4.17
CA ASP A 190 11.73 -25.54 -5.45
C ASP A 190 10.67 -24.43 -5.68
N ALA A 191 9.87 -24.09 -4.66
CA ALA A 191 9.04 -22.89 -4.71
C ALA A 191 9.92 -21.64 -4.81
N ALA A 192 9.60 -20.74 -5.75
CA ALA A 192 10.19 -19.40 -5.69
C ALA A 192 9.95 -18.85 -4.26
N PRO A 193 11.00 -18.44 -3.52
CA PRO A 193 10.97 -18.15 -2.06
C PRO A 193 10.04 -17.00 -1.66
N GLU A 194 9.33 -16.47 -2.64
CA GLU A 194 8.50 -15.29 -2.65
C GLU A 194 7.01 -15.64 -2.57
N TRP A 195 6.61 -16.93 -2.66
CA TRP A 195 5.21 -17.36 -2.55
C TRP A 195 4.95 -18.24 -1.32
N VAL A 196 3.91 -17.90 -0.54
CA VAL A 196 3.43 -18.68 0.60
C VAL A 196 1.99 -19.09 0.35
N ILE A 197 1.75 -20.38 0.09
CA ILE A 197 0.47 -20.89 -0.42
C ILE A 197 -0.13 -21.93 0.53
N GLY A 198 -1.46 -21.94 0.63
CA GLY A 198 -2.22 -22.99 1.34
C GLY A 198 -1.83 -23.13 2.81
N ASP A 199 -1.57 -24.36 3.25
CA ASP A 199 -1.26 -24.66 4.67
C ASP A 199 0.02 -23.97 5.17
N ARG A 200 0.94 -23.59 4.27
CA ARG A 200 2.14 -22.82 4.64
C ARG A 200 1.81 -21.40 5.06
N ALA A 201 0.66 -20.84 4.67
CA ALA A 201 0.21 -19.51 5.04
C ALA A 201 -0.28 -19.41 6.50
N SER A 202 0.26 -20.23 7.42
CA SER A 202 -0.08 -20.18 8.84
C SER A 202 0.53 -18.95 9.54
N ARG A 203 -0.06 -18.53 10.67
CA ARG A 203 0.49 -17.42 11.48
C ARG A 203 1.94 -17.65 11.87
N ALA A 204 2.30 -18.86 12.29
CA ALA A 204 3.67 -19.19 12.71
C ALA A 204 4.72 -18.97 11.61
N VAL A 205 4.31 -19.06 10.35
CA VAL A 205 5.18 -18.79 9.18
C VAL A 205 5.11 -17.33 8.77
N LEU A 206 3.89 -16.77 8.67
CA LEU A 206 3.68 -15.43 8.13
C LEU A 206 4.05 -14.30 9.08
N GLU A 207 3.82 -14.43 10.39
CA GLU A 207 4.05 -13.33 11.34
C GLU A 207 5.52 -12.88 11.37
N PRO A 208 6.53 -13.77 11.45
CA PRO A 208 7.93 -13.34 11.34
C PRO A 208 8.24 -12.72 9.98
N MET A 209 7.74 -13.31 8.89
CA MET A 209 7.97 -12.82 7.53
C MET A 209 7.36 -11.43 7.27
N LEU A 210 6.27 -11.09 7.95
CA LEU A 210 5.55 -9.84 7.79
C LEU A 210 5.97 -8.77 8.78
N SER A 211 6.28 -9.14 10.03
CA SER A 211 6.46 -8.18 11.13
C SER A 211 7.89 -8.03 11.63
N GLU A 212 8.78 -8.96 11.30
CA GLU A 212 10.20 -8.91 11.69
C GLU A 212 11.11 -8.68 10.48
N GLN A 213 10.68 -9.11 9.30
CA GLN A 213 11.42 -8.97 8.04
C GLN A 213 10.87 -7.83 7.20
N TYR A 214 11.76 -6.95 6.75
CA TYR A 214 11.40 -5.86 5.87
C TYR A 214 11.35 -6.32 4.40
N THR A 215 10.18 -6.17 3.77
CA THR A 215 9.90 -6.62 2.41
C THR A 215 9.61 -5.45 1.47
N GLY A 216 10.05 -5.48 0.21
CA GLY A 216 9.70 -4.46 -0.77
C GLY A 216 8.20 -4.46 -1.07
N LEU A 217 7.71 -5.53 -1.68
CA LEU A 217 6.29 -5.76 -1.97
C LEU A 217 5.72 -6.89 -1.12
N VAL A 218 4.64 -6.62 -0.41
CA VAL A 218 3.79 -7.67 0.16
C VAL A 218 2.46 -7.71 -0.59
N SER A 219 2.12 -8.85 -1.16
CA SER A 219 0.95 -9.07 -2.00
C SER A 219 0.08 -10.16 -1.41
N PHE A 220 -1.21 -9.93 -1.30
CA PHE A 220 -2.17 -10.90 -0.77
C PHE A 220 -3.22 -11.19 -1.84
N ALA A 221 -3.47 -12.45 -2.13
CA ALA A 221 -4.72 -12.88 -2.75
C ALA A 221 -5.60 -13.35 -1.61
N SER A 222 -6.38 -12.44 -1.01
CA SER A 222 -7.28 -12.77 0.10
C SER A 222 -8.74 -12.39 -0.20
N ALA A 223 -9.75 -13.24 0.01
CA ALA A 223 -11.15 -12.86 0.01
C ALA A 223 -11.38 -12.45 1.45
N GLY A 224 -11.76 -11.18 1.64
CA GLY A 224 -12.14 -10.68 2.95
C GLY A 224 -13.04 -11.70 3.64
N ARG A 225 -12.55 -12.21 4.80
CA ARG A 225 -13.15 -13.20 5.71
C ARG A 225 -12.62 -14.65 5.66
N GLU A 226 -11.84 -15.08 4.67
CA GLU A 226 -11.75 -16.54 4.44
C GLU A 226 -10.45 -17.27 4.83
N HIS A 227 -9.21 -16.85 4.54
CA HIS A 227 -8.08 -17.77 4.84
C HIS A 227 -6.74 -17.11 5.27
N ALA A 228 -6.13 -17.73 6.28
CA ALA A 228 -4.74 -17.73 6.77
C ALA A 228 -3.99 -16.42 7.08
N LEU A 229 -4.36 -15.30 6.47
CA LEU A 229 -3.92 -13.96 6.86
C LEU A 229 -5.10 -13.26 7.54
N ILE A 230 -5.23 -13.48 8.85
CA ILE A 230 -6.26 -12.84 9.66
C ILE A 230 -5.76 -11.43 9.94
N LEU A 231 -5.95 -10.55 8.95
CA LEU A 231 -5.79 -9.12 9.13
C LEU A 231 -7.01 -8.59 9.86
N SER A 232 -6.84 -7.45 10.50
CA SER A 232 -7.76 -6.96 11.51
C SER A 232 -9.16 -6.61 10.96
N ASP A 233 -9.34 -6.50 9.65
CA ASP A 233 -10.64 -6.42 8.95
C ASP A 233 -11.47 -7.70 8.97
N THR A 234 -10.89 -8.82 9.39
CA THR A 234 -11.60 -10.07 9.62
C THR A 234 -12.27 -10.15 11.01
N VAL A 235 -12.13 -9.10 11.83
CA VAL A 235 -12.72 -9.02 13.18
C VAL A 235 -14.16 -8.49 13.10
N ILE A 236 -15.06 -9.30 13.62
CA ILE A 236 -16.49 -9.05 13.64
C ILE A 236 -16.76 -8.34 14.98
N CYS A 237 -16.76 -7.00 14.99
CA CYS A 237 -17.00 -6.09 16.15
C CYS A 237 -16.33 -6.42 17.52
N GLY A 238 -15.66 -5.42 18.10
CA GLY A 238 -14.82 -5.58 19.30
C GLY A 238 -15.55 -5.90 20.60
N ASP A 239 -15.61 -7.18 20.94
CA ASP A 239 -15.40 -7.66 22.31
C ASP A 239 -14.06 -8.40 22.35
N HIS A 240 -13.00 -7.64 22.59
CA HIS A 240 -11.64 -8.17 22.71
C HIS A 240 -11.11 -7.81 24.11
N ALA A 241 -10.64 -8.83 24.84
CA ALA A 241 -9.91 -8.67 26.09
C ALA A 241 -10.65 -7.89 27.21
N GLY A 242 -11.98 -7.97 27.27
CA GLY A 242 -12.79 -7.28 28.30
C GLY A 242 -13.07 -5.81 28.01
N HIS A 243 -12.78 -5.34 26.79
CA HIS A 243 -13.12 -4.00 26.32
C HIS A 243 -14.26 -4.07 25.29
N ARG A 244 -15.41 -3.49 25.65
CA ARG A 244 -16.48 -3.14 24.70
C ARG A 244 -15.97 -2.02 23.81
N ALA A 245 -15.84 -2.26 22.50
CA ALA A 245 -15.62 -1.17 21.56
C ALA A 245 -16.82 -0.19 21.63
N PRO A 246 -16.60 1.14 21.66
CA PRO A 246 -17.70 2.09 21.55
C PRO A 246 -18.36 1.88 20.18
N SER A 247 -19.59 1.35 20.15
CA SER A 247 -20.36 1.35 18.89
C SER A 247 -20.65 2.80 18.53
N ALA A 248 -20.27 3.22 17.33
CA ALA A 248 -20.86 4.42 16.75
C ALA A 248 -22.37 4.17 16.59
N GLN A 249 -23.16 4.78 17.48
CA GLN A 249 -24.61 4.98 17.35
C GLN A 249 -25.43 3.77 16.86
N GLY A 250 -25.68 2.80 17.74
CA GLY A 250 -26.88 1.95 17.67
C GLY A 250 -26.99 0.95 16.50
N ALA A 251 -26.02 0.86 15.60
CA ALA A 251 -26.02 -0.13 14.53
C ALA A 251 -25.21 -1.37 14.93
N ALA A 252 -25.90 -2.49 15.15
CA ALA A 252 -25.25 -3.78 15.33
C ALA A 252 -24.57 -4.21 14.01
N ALA A 253 -23.29 -4.59 14.06
CA ALA A 253 -22.58 -5.12 12.90
C ALA A 253 -23.23 -6.46 12.44
N PRO A 254 -23.31 -6.76 11.13
CA PRO A 254 -24.16 -7.83 10.58
C PRO A 254 -23.83 -9.27 11.00
N SER A 255 -22.71 -9.55 11.68
CA SER A 255 -22.37 -10.90 12.16
C SER A 255 -22.25 -10.99 13.69
N CYS A 256 -22.01 -9.87 14.38
CA CYS A 256 -22.11 -9.82 15.84
C CYS A 256 -23.56 -9.95 16.31
N ALA A 257 -24.49 -9.40 15.53
CA ALA A 257 -25.92 -9.44 15.82
C ALA A 257 -26.52 -10.86 15.81
N PHE A 258 -25.84 -11.85 15.21
CA PHE A 258 -26.36 -13.20 15.04
C PHE A 258 -25.58 -14.29 15.78
N SER A 259 -24.36 -14.01 16.27
CA SER A 259 -23.47 -15.06 16.80
C SER A 259 -22.90 -14.81 18.19
N ASP A 260 -23.09 -13.61 18.77
CA ASP A 260 -22.42 -13.18 20.02
C ASP A 260 -20.89 -13.38 20.02
N ARG A 261 -20.27 -13.54 18.85
CA ARG A 261 -18.86 -13.89 18.68
C ARG A 261 -18.13 -12.84 17.85
N CYS A 262 -16.95 -12.46 18.33
CA CYS A 262 -16.11 -11.46 17.68
C CYS A 262 -15.20 -12.02 16.57
N PHE A 263 -15.14 -13.34 16.49
CA PHE A 263 -14.35 -14.12 15.53
C PHE A 263 -15.22 -15.25 14.99
N ARG A 264 -14.94 -15.71 13.76
CA ARG A 264 -15.53 -16.94 13.24
C ARG A 264 -15.12 -18.14 14.11
N ASP A 265 -15.95 -19.17 14.11
CA ASP A 265 -15.66 -20.44 14.77
C ASP A 265 -14.30 -21.01 14.30
N GLY A 266 -13.45 -21.38 15.26
CA GLY A 266 -12.11 -21.88 14.99
C GLY A 266 -11.02 -20.81 14.87
N VAL A 267 -11.35 -19.51 14.90
CA VAL A 267 -10.36 -18.42 14.94
C VAL A 267 -10.33 -17.77 16.32
N ARG A 268 -9.14 -17.59 16.88
CA ARG A 268 -8.90 -16.88 18.14
C ARG A 268 -8.09 -15.62 17.89
N ALA A 269 -8.14 -14.66 18.82
CA ALA A 269 -7.38 -13.42 18.72
C ALA A 269 -5.86 -13.63 18.53
N ARG A 270 -5.32 -14.71 19.12
CA ARG A 270 -3.91 -15.10 18.96
C ARG A 270 -3.55 -15.56 17.54
N ASP A 271 -4.54 -15.76 16.67
CA ASP A 271 -4.33 -16.18 15.28
C ASP A 271 -4.29 -14.97 14.32
N VAL A 272 -4.57 -13.75 14.84
CA VAL A 272 -4.60 -12.49 14.10
C VAL A 272 -3.18 -11.92 13.93
N ILE A 273 -2.80 -11.57 12.70
CA ILE A 273 -1.60 -10.78 12.42
C ILE A 273 -2.04 -9.34 12.23
N LYS A 274 -1.54 -8.42 13.06
CA LYS A 274 -1.90 -7.00 12.97
C LYS A 274 -1.30 -6.38 11.70
N ALA A 275 -2.14 -5.93 10.76
CA ALA A 275 -1.70 -5.28 9.51
C ALA A 275 -0.77 -4.08 9.75
N ALA A 276 -0.97 -3.32 10.83
CA ALA A 276 -0.11 -2.21 11.20
C ALA A 276 1.36 -2.59 11.48
N ARG A 277 1.63 -3.89 11.79
CA ARG A 277 2.97 -4.41 12.03
C ARG A 277 3.69 -4.86 10.75
N VAL A 278 3.00 -4.88 9.61
CA VAL A 278 3.61 -5.31 8.35
C VAL A 278 4.73 -4.34 7.98
N GLN A 279 5.96 -4.85 7.82
CA GLN A 279 7.12 -4.09 7.40
C GLN A 279 7.28 -4.20 5.87
N ALA A 280 6.65 -3.28 5.14
CA ALA A 280 6.72 -3.25 3.68
C ALA A 280 6.91 -1.84 3.10
N ASP A 281 7.35 -1.74 1.85
CA ASP A 281 7.21 -0.49 1.08
C ASP A 281 5.81 -0.38 0.50
N ILE A 282 5.43 -1.37 -0.29
CA ILE A 282 4.13 -1.46 -0.94
C ILE A 282 3.40 -2.69 -0.42
N VAL A 283 2.14 -2.51 -0.06
CA VAL A 283 1.21 -3.61 0.17
C VAL A 283 0.15 -3.62 -0.92
N PHE A 284 -0.06 -4.77 -1.56
CA PHE A 284 -1.14 -5.00 -2.51
C PHE A 284 -2.13 -6.02 -1.97
N ALA A 285 -3.38 -5.60 -1.76
CA ALA A 285 -4.47 -6.47 -1.33
C ALA A 285 -5.41 -6.76 -2.52
N ASN A 286 -5.21 -7.91 -3.16
CA ASN A 286 -6.17 -8.49 -4.09
C ASN A 286 -7.31 -9.11 -3.29
N SER A 287 -8.18 -8.24 -2.77
CA SER A 287 -9.30 -8.58 -1.91
C SER A 287 -10.49 -7.70 -2.21
N CYS A 288 -11.67 -8.30 -2.14
CA CYS A 288 -12.96 -7.63 -2.23
C CYS A 288 -13.02 -6.45 -1.24
N MET A 289 -13.32 -5.24 -1.74
CA MET A 289 -13.55 -4.04 -0.94
C MET A 289 -12.44 -3.75 0.09
N ALA A 290 -11.19 -4.09 -0.24
CA ALA A 290 -10.02 -3.91 0.60
C ALA A 290 -9.64 -2.43 0.81
N TRP A 291 -10.23 -1.53 0.03
CA TRP A 291 -9.99 -0.10 0.07
C TRP A 291 -11.33 0.63 0.17
N ARG A 292 -11.48 1.53 1.15
CA ARG A 292 -12.64 2.43 1.29
C ARG A 292 -12.17 3.73 1.95
N PRO A 293 -12.74 4.88 1.58
CA PRO A 293 -12.56 6.11 2.34
C PRO A 293 -13.44 6.09 3.59
N GLY A 294 -13.10 6.92 4.58
CA GLY A 294 -13.93 7.15 5.76
C GLY A 294 -13.68 6.21 6.94
N THR A 295 -14.40 6.46 8.03
CA THR A 295 -14.41 5.62 9.23
C THR A 295 -15.52 4.57 9.13
N GLY A 296 -15.16 3.29 9.02
CA GLY A 296 -16.12 2.18 9.11
C GLY A 296 -16.72 1.95 10.52
N LEU A 297 -17.64 0.99 10.62
CA LEU A 297 -18.39 0.63 11.85
C LEU A 297 -17.56 0.01 12.98
N VAL A 298 -16.28 -0.26 12.73
CA VAL A 298 -15.33 -0.87 13.69
C VAL A 298 -14.12 0.05 13.85
N ALA A 299 -13.35 -0.08 14.94
CA ALA A 299 -12.16 0.74 15.12
C ALA A 299 -11.20 0.60 13.92
N ALA A 300 -10.49 1.68 13.58
CA ALA A 300 -9.74 1.76 12.33
C ALA A 300 -8.56 0.78 12.26
N GLU A 301 -8.06 0.32 13.41
CA GLU A 301 -7.11 -0.78 13.51
C GLU A 301 -7.66 -2.12 13.01
N TYR A 302 -8.98 -2.25 12.86
CA TYR A 302 -9.73 -3.38 12.29
C TYR A 302 -10.32 -3.08 10.92
N GLN A 303 -9.82 -2.05 10.23
CA GLN A 303 -10.14 -1.79 8.83
C GLN A 303 -8.86 -1.95 8.05
N LEU A 304 -8.86 -2.68 6.93
CA LEU A 304 -7.61 -3.06 6.26
C LEU A 304 -6.82 -1.83 5.80
N ALA A 305 -7.48 -0.92 5.08
CA ALA A 305 -6.91 0.36 4.66
C ALA A 305 -6.48 1.20 5.87
N GLY A 306 -7.32 1.29 6.91
CA GLY A 306 -7.00 2.03 8.14
C GLY A 306 -5.76 1.48 8.85
N ALA A 307 -5.66 0.17 9.05
CA ALA A 307 -4.54 -0.47 9.71
C ALA A 307 -3.21 -0.24 8.98
N PHE A 308 -3.22 -0.20 7.64
CA PHE A 308 -2.03 0.19 6.87
C PHE A 308 -1.76 1.69 6.91
N GLN A 309 -2.79 2.52 7.04
CA GLN A 309 -2.64 3.95 7.28
C GLN A 309 -1.86 4.22 8.57
N TYR A 310 -2.21 3.58 9.68
CA TYR A 310 -1.49 3.69 10.96
C TYR A 310 -0.16 2.93 10.97
N GLY A 311 -0.03 1.88 10.17
CA GLY A 311 1.16 1.05 10.07
C GLY A 311 2.34 1.71 9.35
N ILE A 312 3.39 0.92 9.13
CA ILE A 312 4.66 1.32 8.49
C ILE A 312 4.64 1.35 6.95
N PRO A 313 3.77 0.62 6.21
CA PRO A 313 3.80 0.65 4.76
C PRO A 313 3.67 2.05 4.16
N ALA A 314 4.47 2.32 3.14
CA ALA A 314 4.53 3.62 2.47
C ALA A 314 3.39 3.81 1.46
N ALA A 315 2.94 2.73 0.83
CA ALA A 315 1.75 2.71 0.00
C ALA A 315 0.95 1.42 0.21
N TYR A 316 -0.38 1.53 0.11
CA TYR A 316 -1.30 0.42 0.14
C TYR A 316 -2.21 0.48 -1.10
N ILE A 317 -2.31 -0.62 -1.83
CA ILE A 317 -3.16 -0.76 -3.01
C ILE A 317 -4.23 -1.79 -2.69
N GLY A 318 -5.51 -1.42 -2.85
CA GLY A 318 -6.61 -2.32 -2.56
C GLY A 318 -7.81 -2.07 -3.46
N ALA A 319 -8.71 -3.06 -3.55
CA ALA A 319 -9.89 -2.94 -4.38
C ALA A 319 -11.00 -2.11 -3.70
N VAL A 320 -11.64 -1.21 -4.46
CA VAL A 320 -12.71 -0.32 -4.00
C VAL A 320 -14.10 -0.98 -4.12
N HIS A 321 -14.28 -1.92 -5.05
CA HIS A 321 -15.53 -2.64 -5.24
C HIS A 321 -15.45 -4.13 -4.87
N GLN A 322 -16.58 -4.80 -5.03
CA GLN A 322 -16.67 -6.25 -4.89
C GLN A 322 -15.93 -6.95 -6.03
N MET A 323 -15.09 -7.92 -5.69
CA MET A 323 -14.38 -8.74 -6.66
C MET A 323 -13.98 -10.08 -6.06
N LEU A 324 -13.72 -11.04 -6.95
CA LEU A 324 -13.03 -12.28 -6.59
C LEU A 324 -11.52 -12.10 -6.84
N PRO A 325 -10.66 -12.46 -5.88
CA PRO A 325 -9.21 -12.44 -6.08
C PRO A 325 -8.80 -13.31 -7.28
N ASN A 326 -7.85 -12.81 -8.05
CA ASN A 326 -7.29 -13.49 -9.23
C ASN A 326 -5.76 -13.46 -9.18
N LEU A 327 -5.13 -14.63 -9.17
CA LEU A 327 -3.67 -14.77 -9.03
C LEU A 327 -2.88 -14.13 -10.19
N THR A 328 -3.45 -14.05 -11.39
CA THR A 328 -2.85 -13.33 -12.51
C THR A 328 -2.60 -11.86 -12.17
N ILE A 329 -3.48 -11.25 -11.35
CA ILE A 329 -3.29 -9.87 -10.90
C ILE A 329 -2.11 -9.78 -9.93
N ASN A 330 -1.97 -10.74 -9.00
CA ASN A 330 -0.82 -10.74 -8.06
C ASN A 330 0.51 -10.92 -8.80
N ASP A 331 0.54 -11.76 -9.84
CA ASP A 331 1.72 -11.95 -10.69
C ASP A 331 2.04 -10.70 -11.53
N LEU A 332 1.02 -10.05 -12.11
CA LEU A 332 1.16 -8.76 -12.81
C LEU A 332 1.77 -7.70 -11.88
N VAL A 333 1.27 -7.58 -10.65
CA VAL A 333 1.82 -6.66 -9.64
C VAL A 333 3.27 -7.00 -9.30
N GLY A 334 3.58 -8.28 -9.09
CA GLY A 334 4.94 -8.74 -8.83
C GLY A 334 5.90 -8.40 -9.98
N THR A 335 5.44 -8.56 -11.23
CA THR A 335 6.21 -8.24 -12.45
C THR A 335 6.43 -6.73 -12.60
N ALA A 336 5.38 -5.93 -12.39
CA ALA A 336 5.48 -4.47 -12.47
C ALA A 336 6.49 -3.93 -11.45
N VAL A 337 6.38 -4.37 -10.20
CA VAL A 337 7.32 -3.97 -9.13
C VAL A 337 8.75 -4.45 -9.42
N ALA A 338 8.93 -5.67 -9.94
CA ALA A 338 10.25 -6.15 -10.34
C ALA A 338 10.87 -5.29 -11.46
N ALA A 339 10.03 -4.73 -12.35
CA ALA A 339 10.43 -3.76 -13.36
C ALA A 339 10.67 -2.34 -12.81
N GLY A 340 10.53 -2.13 -11.50
CA GLY A 340 10.77 -0.85 -10.83
C GLY A 340 9.63 0.16 -10.97
N THR A 341 8.41 -0.29 -11.28
CA THR A 341 7.26 0.62 -11.31
C THR A 341 6.88 1.10 -9.92
N ASP A 342 6.41 2.35 -9.84
CA ASP A 342 5.82 2.91 -8.65
C ASP A 342 4.40 2.38 -8.38
N ALA A 343 3.87 2.65 -7.18
CA ALA A 343 2.56 2.20 -6.73
C ALA A 343 1.42 2.67 -7.64
N GLY A 344 1.50 3.91 -8.13
CA GLY A 344 0.54 4.52 -9.05
C GLY A 344 0.49 3.77 -10.38
N ARG A 345 1.64 3.61 -11.04
CA ARG A 345 1.77 2.87 -12.31
C ARG A 345 1.38 1.40 -12.15
N THR A 346 1.75 0.78 -11.03
CA THR A 346 1.38 -0.61 -10.71
C THR A 346 -0.15 -0.75 -10.61
N CYS A 347 -0.79 0.13 -9.84
CA CYS A 347 -2.26 0.16 -9.72
C CYS A 347 -2.93 0.43 -11.06
N ALA A 348 -2.37 1.35 -11.85
CA ALA A 348 -2.88 1.73 -13.15
C ALA A 348 -2.78 0.56 -14.16
N ALA A 349 -1.68 -0.20 -14.16
CA ALA A 349 -1.52 -1.41 -14.97
C ALA A 349 -2.54 -2.50 -14.61
N VAL A 350 -2.83 -2.68 -13.31
CA VAL A 350 -3.89 -3.61 -12.85
C VAL A 350 -5.25 -3.17 -13.37
N ASN A 351 -5.60 -1.89 -13.21
CA ASN A 351 -6.90 -1.37 -13.65
C ASN A 351 -7.07 -1.48 -15.18
N ASP A 352 -6.01 -1.22 -15.97
CA ASP A 352 -6.05 -1.38 -17.43
C ASP A 352 -6.22 -2.85 -17.83
N HIS A 353 -5.43 -3.75 -17.25
CA HIS A 353 -5.55 -5.19 -17.52
C HIS A 353 -6.99 -5.68 -17.29
N LEU A 354 -7.62 -5.20 -16.23
CA LEU A 354 -8.98 -5.59 -15.90
C LEU A 354 -10.01 -4.98 -16.86
N ARG A 355 -9.83 -3.72 -17.29
CA ARG A 355 -10.66 -3.12 -18.33
C ARG A 355 -10.55 -3.89 -19.65
N ASP A 356 -9.33 -4.18 -20.09
CA ASP A 356 -9.05 -4.91 -21.34
C ASP A 356 -9.62 -6.33 -21.30
N SER A 357 -9.76 -6.90 -20.09
CA SER A 357 -10.44 -8.19 -19.87
C SER A 357 -11.98 -8.13 -19.87
N GLY A 358 -12.57 -6.96 -20.15
CA GLY A 358 -14.02 -6.77 -20.25
C GLY A 358 -14.74 -6.66 -18.91
N ARG A 359 -14.05 -6.31 -17.82
CA ARG A 359 -14.67 -6.03 -16.52
C ARG A 359 -14.98 -4.53 -16.40
N GLU A 360 -16.20 -4.17 -15.97
CA GLU A 360 -16.65 -2.77 -15.83
C GLU A 360 -15.88 -2.07 -14.70
N LEU A 361 -14.94 -1.15 -15.05
CA LEU A 361 -13.92 -0.70 -14.11
C LEU A 361 -13.18 0.63 -14.25
N PRO A 362 -12.71 1.21 -13.12
CA PRO A 362 -11.51 0.78 -12.30
C PRO A 362 -11.77 0.10 -10.91
N TYR A 363 -11.00 -0.97 -10.53
CA TYR A 363 -11.22 -1.74 -9.26
C TYR A 363 -10.30 -1.30 -8.13
N PHE A 364 -9.10 -0.77 -8.41
CA PHE A 364 -8.07 -0.58 -7.39
C PHE A 364 -7.70 0.90 -7.20
N ALA A 365 -7.37 1.25 -5.96
CA ALA A 365 -6.90 2.57 -5.57
C ALA A 365 -5.62 2.49 -4.73
N VAL A 366 -4.78 3.53 -4.82
CA VAL A 366 -3.58 3.70 -3.99
C VAL A 366 -3.90 4.60 -2.79
N LEU A 367 -3.75 4.08 -1.57
CA LEU A 367 -3.63 4.86 -0.34
C LEU A 367 -2.15 5.19 -0.11
N GLY A 368 -1.81 6.48 -0.11
CA GLY A 368 -0.44 6.99 -0.02
C GLY A 368 0.00 7.73 -1.29
N LEU A 369 1.28 8.06 -1.35
CA LEU A 369 1.86 8.76 -2.51
C LEU A 369 2.01 7.79 -3.69
N PRO A 370 1.56 8.17 -4.91
CA PRO A 370 1.55 7.25 -6.06
C PRO A 370 2.95 6.88 -6.55
N TRP A 371 3.95 7.73 -6.35
CA TRP A 371 5.32 7.49 -6.81
C TRP A 371 6.18 6.63 -5.87
N VAL A 372 5.60 6.02 -4.84
CA VAL A 372 6.30 5.09 -3.95
C VAL A 372 6.76 3.86 -4.74
N THR A 373 8.04 3.52 -4.66
CA THR A 373 8.63 2.31 -5.27
C THR A 373 9.03 1.32 -4.18
N ALA A 374 8.89 0.02 -4.48
CA ALA A 374 9.43 -1.00 -3.60
C ALA A 374 10.94 -1.12 -3.80
N GLY A 375 11.71 -1.15 -2.71
CA GLY A 375 13.12 -1.51 -2.79
C GLY A 375 13.27 -2.94 -3.32
N GLY A 376 14.18 -3.18 -4.24
CA GLY A 376 14.45 -4.54 -4.76
C GLY A 376 14.11 -4.77 -6.23
N GLY A 377 13.73 -3.74 -6.99
CA GLY A 377 13.92 -3.76 -8.45
C GLY A 377 15.41 -3.96 -8.74
N SER A 378 15.79 -5.16 -9.18
CA SER A 378 17.17 -5.57 -9.36
C SER A 378 17.85 -4.72 -10.43
N GLU A 379 18.98 -4.08 -10.09
CA GLU A 379 20.09 -4.05 -11.05
C GLU A 379 20.34 -5.50 -11.51
N PRO A 380 20.52 -5.76 -12.82
CA PRO A 380 20.82 -7.10 -13.29
C PRO A 380 22.05 -7.61 -12.54
N ARG A 381 21.88 -8.73 -11.84
CA ARG A 381 22.99 -9.43 -11.18
C ARG A 381 24.07 -9.63 -12.25
N PRO A 382 25.32 -9.14 -12.05
CA PRO A 382 26.36 -9.38 -13.03
C PRO A 382 26.45 -10.89 -13.28
N PRO A 383 26.57 -11.33 -14.55
CA PRO A 383 26.64 -12.75 -14.85
C PRO A 383 27.72 -13.38 -13.99
N PRO A 384 27.49 -14.59 -13.45
CA PRO A 384 28.50 -15.27 -12.65
C PRO A 384 29.79 -15.30 -13.46
N THR A 385 30.85 -14.72 -12.90
CA THR A 385 32.18 -14.76 -13.51
C THR A 385 32.47 -16.22 -13.83
N PRO A 386 32.72 -16.59 -15.10
CA PRO A 386 33.00 -17.97 -15.42
C PRO A 386 34.22 -18.40 -14.60
N GLY A 387 34.00 -19.30 -13.66
CA GLY A 387 35.07 -19.90 -12.88
C GLY A 387 36.08 -20.54 -13.83
N PRO A 388 37.38 -20.56 -13.47
CA PRO A 388 38.40 -21.12 -14.33
C PRO A 388 38.01 -22.54 -14.73
N ALA A 389 37.98 -22.79 -16.03
CA ALA A 389 37.64 -24.08 -16.60
C ALA A 389 38.49 -25.16 -15.93
N SER A 390 37.83 -26.04 -15.15
CA SER A 390 38.42 -27.26 -14.63
C SER A 390 38.84 -28.10 -15.83
N THR A 391 40.12 -28.05 -16.17
CA THR A 391 40.79 -29.00 -17.07
C THR A 391 40.67 -30.39 -16.46
N ARG A 392 39.62 -31.14 -16.86
CA ARG A 392 39.58 -32.58 -16.64
C ARG A 392 40.62 -33.22 -17.54
N THR A 393 41.76 -33.55 -16.95
CA THR A 393 42.75 -34.45 -17.52
C THR A 393 42.07 -35.79 -17.81
N ARG A 394 41.96 -36.15 -19.10
CA ARG A 394 41.65 -37.52 -19.52
C ARG A 394 42.80 -38.41 -19.07
N ALA A 395 42.55 -39.29 -18.10
CA ALA A 395 43.41 -40.44 -17.88
C ALA A 395 43.14 -41.46 -19.00
N SER A 396 44.17 -41.72 -19.80
CA SER A 396 44.20 -42.81 -20.77
C SER A 396 44.20 -44.13 -20.03
N ALA A 397 43.31 -45.04 -20.43
CA ALA A 397 43.33 -46.43 -20.01
C ALA A 397 44.45 -47.19 -20.73
N THR A 398 45.18 -47.99 -19.95
CA THR A 398 45.95 -49.16 -20.40
C THR A 398 45.44 -50.37 -19.66
#